data_AF-A0A843KZE3-F1
#
_entry.id   AF-A0A843KZE3-F1
#
_cell.length_a   1.000
_cell.length_b   1.000
_cell.length_c   1.000
_cell.angle_alpha   90.00
_cell.angle_beta   90.00
_cell.angle_gamma   90.00
#
_symmetry.space_group_name_H-M   'P 1'
#
loop_
_entity.id
_entity.type
_entity.pdbx_description
1 polymer ?
#
loop_
_entity_poly.entity_id
_entity_poly.type
_entity_poly.pdbx_seq_one_letter_code
_entity_poly.pdbx_strand_id
1 'polypeptide(L)'
;MAAAEALAALGPATLPALLSALADPDPRLRMWAAYTLGLTRNPEAVPALLSALEDGDPGVVKWAAAALRNIRGAAGGCRFC
;
A
#
# COMPACT_ATOMS: atom_id res chain seq x y z
N MET A 1 -5.46 11.43 17.85
CA MET A 1 -5.73 11.65 16.42
C MET A 1 -4.54 12.39 15.81
N ALA A 2 -3.43 11.70 15.52
CA ALA A 2 -2.21 12.37 15.04
C ALA A 2 -1.35 11.50 14.10
N ALA A 3 -1.42 10.17 14.21
CA ALA A 3 -0.61 9.27 13.38
C ALA A 3 -1.02 9.29 11.89
N ALA A 4 -2.33 9.29 11.60
CA ALA A 4 -2.82 9.27 10.22
C ALA A 4 -2.49 10.55 9.43
N GLU A 5 -2.58 11.73 10.07
CA GLU A 5 -2.25 13.00 9.44
C GLU A 5 -0.74 13.21 9.31
N ALA A 6 0.05 12.77 10.30
CA ALA A 6 1.50 12.79 10.20
C ALA A 6 2.01 11.92 9.04
N LEU A 7 1.36 10.78 8.78
CA LEU A 7 1.70 9.92 7.64
C LEU A 7 1.38 10.56 6.29
N ALA A 8 0.28 11.34 6.21
CA ALA A 8 -0.08 12.10 5.02
C ALA A 8 0.82 13.32 4.78
N ALA A 9 1.34 13.94 5.85
CA ALA A 9 2.23 15.09 5.78
C ALA A 9 3.69 14.73 5.43
N LEU A 10 4.10 13.46 5.60
CA LEU A 10 5.49 13.02 5.40
C LEU A 10 5.90 12.83 3.93
N GLY A 11 5.07 13.21 2.95
CA GLY A 11 5.43 13.07 1.53
C GLY A 11 5.72 11.60 1.20
N PRO A 12 6.59 11.26 0.22
CA PRO A 12 6.88 9.87 -0.15
C PRO A 12 7.61 9.16 0.99
N ALA A 13 6.83 8.70 1.98
CA ALA A 13 7.32 7.97 3.13
C ALA A 13 8.02 6.71 2.61
N THR A 14 9.27 6.56 3.03
CA THR A 14 10.12 5.42 2.73
C THR A 14 9.35 4.13 2.97
N LEU A 15 9.45 3.16 2.06
CA LEU A 15 8.87 1.81 2.20
C LEU A 15 8.76 1.28 3.64
N PRO A 16 9.79 1.36 4.51
CA PRO A 16 9.70 0.93 5.91
C PRO A 16 8.59 1.61 6.74
N ALA A 17 8.29 2.89 6.51
CA ALA A 17 7.22 3.59 7.20
C ALA A 17 5.84 3.08 6.77
N LEU A 18 5.65 2.82 5.47
CA LEU A 18 4.41 2.26 4.94
C LEU A 18 4.21 0.80 5.37
N LEU A 19 5.30 0.02 5.48
CA LEU A 19 5.26 -1.33 6.04
C LEU A 19 4.82 -1.32 7.52
N SER A 20 5.31 -0.36 8.30
CA SER A 20 4.89 -0.22 9.70
C SER A 20 3.41 0.18 9.80
N ALA A 21 2.93 1.05 8.90
CA ALA A 21 1.54 1.47 8.86
C ALA A 21 0.56 0.34 8.44
N LEU A 22 1.02 -0.65 7.67
CA LEU A 22 0.25 -1.87 7.38
C LEU A 22 0.05 -2.79 8.61
N ALA A 23 0.88 -2.63 9.64
CA ALA A 23 0.75 -3.35 10.90
C ALA A 23 0.06 -2.53 12.00
N ASP A 24 -0.42 -1.32 11.68
CA ASP A 24 -1.06 -0.45 12.66
C ASP A 24 -2.43 -1.00 13.08
N PRO A 25 -2.80 -0.94 14.38
CA PRO A 25 -4.12 -1.38 14.82
C PRO A 25 -5.27 -0.63 14.14
N ASP A 26 -5.08 0.62 13.72
CA ASP A 26 -6.10 1.40 13.04
C ASP A 26 -6.30 0.92 11.59
N PRO A 27 -7.48 0.38 11.24
CA PRO A 27 -7.77 -0.08 9.88
C PRO A 27 -7.70 1.06 8.84
N ARG A 28 -7.88 2.32 9.24
CA ARG A 28 -7.73 3.47 8.34
C ARG A 28 -6.27 3.66 7.94
N LEU A 29 -5.33 3.51 8.88
CA LEU A 29 -3.89 3.61 8.58
C LEU A 29 -3.44 2.45 7.68
N ARG A 30 -3.90 1.23 7.93
CA ARG A 30 -3.63 0.06 7.07
C ARG A 30 -4.14 0.27 5.65
N MET A 31 -5.36 0.79 5.53
CA MET A 31 -5.96 1.12 4.24
C MET A 31 -5.13 2.15 3.47
N TRP A 32 -4.76 3.25 4.13
CA TRP A 32 -3.95 4.31 3.53
C TRP A 32 -2.58 3.81 3.10
N ALA A 33 -1.94 2.97 3.91
CA ALA A 33 -0.65 2.36 3.59
C ALA A 33 -0.72 1.49 2.33
N ALA A 34 -1.73 0.61 2.22
CA ALA A 34 -1.96 -0.19 1.01
C ALA A 34 -2.18 0.68 -0.23
N TYR A 35 -2.96 1.75 -0.11
CA TYR A 35 -3.19 2.72 -1.20
C TYR A 35 -1.90 3.42 -1.63
N THR A 36 -1.13 3.95 -0.68
CA THR A 36 0.13 4.66 -0.99
C THR A 36 1.16 3.73 -1.60
N LEU A 37 1.32 2.51 -1.09
CA LEU A 37 2.21 1.50 -1.68
C LEU A 37 1.86 1.19 -3.15
N GLY A 38 0.57 1.16 -3.47
CA GLY A 38 0.10 1.02 -4.85
C GLY A 38 0.44 2.19 -5.76
N LEU A 39 0.51 3.42 -5.22
CA LEU A 39 0.95 4.61 -5.94
C LEU A 39 2.47 4.62 -6.17
N THR A 40 3.25 4.14 -5.20
CA THR A 40 4.71 4.04 -5.33
C THR A 40 5.13 3.04 -6.41
N ARG A 41 4.24 2.10 -6.77
CA ARG A 41 4.47 1.05 -7.79
C ARG A 41 5.76 0.26 -7.57
N ASN A 42 6.22 0.18 -6.31
CA ASN A 42 7.48 -0.46 -5.99
C ASN A 42 7.27 -1.98 -5.85
N PRO A 43 8.00 -2.82 -6.60
CA PRO A 43 7.89 -4.27 -6.49
C PRO A 43 8.26 -4.80 -5.10
N GLU A 44 9.06 -4.08 -4.30
CA GLU A 44 9.36 -4.45 -2.91
C GLU A 44 8.13 -4.42 -2.00
N ALA A 45 7.07 -3.69 -2.39
CA ALA A 45 5.81 -3.65 -1.66
C ALA A 45 4.92 -4.87 -1.88
N VAL A 46 5.19 -5.70 -2.90
CA VAL A 46 4.38 -6.88 -3.25
C VAL A 46 4.18 -7.85 -2.09
N PRO A 47 5.22 -8.30 -1.36
CA PRO A 47 5.03 -9.20 -0.22
C PRO A 47 4.17 -8.58 0.89
N ALA A 48 4.29 -7.28 1.13
CA ALA A 48 3.50 -6.60 2.15
C ALA A 48 2.05 -6.42 1.75
N LEU A 49 1.78 -6.13 0.48
CA LEU A 49 0.43 -6.06 -0.07
C LEU A 49 -0.23 -7.45 -0.11
N LEU A 50 0.54 -8.52 -0.28
CA LEU A 50 0.04 -9.90 -0.15
C LEU A 50 -0.43 -10.17 1.29
N SER A 51 0.34 -9.79 2.31
CA SER A 51 -0.12 -9.89 3.70
C SER A 51 -1.36 -9.03 3.97
N ALA A 52 -1.45 -7.85 3.35
CA ALA A 52 -2.62 -6.98 3.48
C ALA A 52 -3.90 -7.54 2.80
N LEU A 53 -3.78 -8.51 1.89
CA LEU A 53 -4.93 -9.23 1.33
C LEU A 53 -5.53 -10.25 2.30
N GLU A 54 -4.76 -10.69 3.29
CA GLU A 54 -5.20 -11.60 4.35
C GLU A 54 -5.76 -10.83 5.57
N ASP A 55 -5.83 -9.49 5.48
CA ASP A 55 -6.41 -8.66 6.53
C ASP A 55 -7.93 -8.90 6.64
N GLY A 56 -8.46 -8.81 7.87
CA GLY A 56 -9.89 -8.96 8.13
C GLY A 56 -10.72 -7.76 7.66
N ASP A 57 -10.09 -6.61 7.39
CA ASP A 57 -10.80 -5.43 6.92
C ASP A 57 -11.00 -5.44 5.39
N PRO A 58 -12.26 -5.44 4.89
CA PRO A 58 -12.54 -5.51 3.46
C PRO A 58 -12.05 -4.27 2.70
N GLY A 59 -11.88 -3.14 3.38
CA GLY A 59 -11.30 -1.93 2.83
C GLY A 59 -9.82 -2.12 2.50
N VAL A 60 -9.04 -2.63 3.46
CA VAL A 60 -7.61 -2.92 3.29
C VAL A 60 -7.40 -3.89 2.13
N VAL A 61 -8.15 -5.00 2.09
CA VAL A 61 -8.05 -6.03 1.04
C VAL A 61 -8.34 -5.46 -0.34
N LYS A 62 -9.38 -4.62 -0.47
CA LYS A 62 -9.75 -4.00 -1.75
C LYS A 62 -8.62 -3.12 -2.29
N TRP A 63 -8.00 -2.30 -1.43
CA TRP A 63 -6.90 -1.44 -1.83
C TRP A 63 -5.61 -2.21 -2.10
N ALA A 64 -5.31 -3.24 -1.30
CA ALA A 64 -4.17 -4.13 -1.53
C ALA A 64 -4.26 -4.84 -2.88
N ALA A 65 -5.44 -5.34 -3.26
CA ALA A 65 -5.68 -5.93 -4.57
C ALA A 65 -5.48 -4.92 -5.71
N ALA A 66 -5.99 -3.70 -5.53
CA ALA A 66 -5.81 -2.62 -6.50
C ALA A 66 -4.33 -2.22 -6.65
N ALA A 67 -3.60 -2.12 -5.54
CA ALA A 67 -2.18 -1.81 -5.50
C ALA A 67 -1.34 -2.88 -6.21
N LEU A 68 -1.58 -4.16 -5.95
CA LEU A 68 -0.93 -5.27 -6.63
C LEU A 68 -1.20 -5.27 -8.14
N ARG A 69 -2.44 -4.95 -8.55
CA ARG A 69 -2.77 -4.76 -9.98
C ARG A 69 -1.99 -3.60 -10.59
N ASN A 70 -1.79 -2.50 -9.86
CA ASN A 70 -1.06 -1.33 -10.33
C ASN A 70 0.44 -1.62 -10.47
N ILE A 71 1.04 -2.35 -9.51
CA ILE A 71 2.44 -2.80 -9.59
C ILE A 71 2.63 -3.79 -10.74
N ARG A 72 1.75 -4.80 -10.86
CA ARG A 72 1.80 -5.77 -11.96
C ARG A 72 1.52 -5.14 -13.33
N GLY A 73 0.62 -4.16 -13.38
CA GLY A 73 0.31 -3.37 -14.57
C GLY A 73 1.47 -2.46 -14.98
N ALA A 74 2.18 -1.87 -14.01
CA ALA A 74 3.39 -1.10 -14.26
C ALA A 74 4.57 -1.98 -14.70
N ALA A 75 4.67 -3.20 -14.18
CA ALA A 75 5.67 -4.20 -14.63
C ALA A 75 5.31 -4.85 -15.99
N GLY A 76 4.10 -4.64 -16.51
CA GLY A 76 3.61 -5.23 -17.77
C GLY A 76 3.26 -4.22 -18.87
N GLY A 77 3.41 -2.92 -18.61
CA GLY A 77 2.89 -1.85 -19.47
C GLY A 77 3.97 -1.10 -20.24
N CYS A 78 4.72 -1.79 -21.10
CA CYS A 78 5.27 -1.31 -22.38
C CYS A 78 6.21 -2.38 -22.95
N ARG A 79 5.67 -3.36 -23.69
CA ARG A 79 6.48 -4.23 -24.58
C ARG A 79 6.16 -4.03 -26.06
N PHE A 80 5.21 -3.15 -26.40
CA PHE A 80 4.88 -2.83 -27.78
C PHE A 80 4.52 -1.34 -27.90
N CYS A 81 5.55 -0.50 -27.87
CA CYS A 81 5.64 0.68 -28.72
C CYS A 81 6.92 0.53 -29.53
#